data_AF-A0A4D9D840-F1
#
_entry.id   AF-A0A4D9D840-F1
#
_cell.length_a   1.000
_cell.length_b   1.000
_cell.length_c   1.000
_cell.angle_alpha   90.00
_cell.angle_beta   90.00
_cell.angle_gamma   90.00
#
_symmetry.space_group_name_H-M   'P 1'
#
loop_
_entity.id
_entity.type
_entity.pdbx_description
1 polymer ?
#
loop_
_entity_poly.entity_id
_entity_poly.type
_entity_poly.pdbx_seq_one_letter_code
_entity_poly.pdbx_strand_id
1 'polypeptide(L)'
;MAADFFCRFQNCEAAVSFQESYSDRGPTWIAGDETIRDAGGKSFDNVTCQCSVPNSIAPDSINGNQIIYENPRILNHPVDFCLEKNNVACGKPAADAFCESFGNSGSIRFVKDPRPTLTTWLIGDHSVSEAPDRYSFRSITCV
;
A
#
# COMPACT_ATOMS: atom_id res chain seq x y z
N MET A 1 6.67 11.92 -14.65
CA MET A 1 5.39 12.61 -14.37
C MET A 1 4.91 12.23 -12.98
N ALA A 2 3.94 12.96 -12.38
CA ALA A 2 3.44 12.65 -11.03
C ALA A 2 2.83 11.23 -10.92
N ALA A 3 2.21 10.75 -12.02
CA ALA A 3 1.75 9.37 -12.13
C ALA A 3 2.90 8.34 -12.08
N ASP A 4 4.05 8.61 -12.71
CA ASP A 4 5.22 7.72 -12.62
C ASP A 4 5.79 7.67 -11.20
N PHE A 5 5.80 8.81 -10.49
CA PHE A 5 6.21 8.83 -9.09
C PHE A 5 5.27 7.97 -8.26
N PHE A 6 3.95 8.12 -8.42
CA PHE A 6 2.98 7.24 -7.78
C PHE A 6 3.26 5.77 -8.09
N CYS A 7 3.53 5.40 -9.34
CA CYS A 7 3.87 4.03 -9.69
C CYS A 7 5.18 3.54 -9.09
N ARG A 8 6.19 4.41 -8.97
CA ARG A 8 7.43 4.10 -8.26
C ARG A 8 7.21 3.94 -6.75
N PHE A 9 6.28 4.68 -6.16
CA PHE A 9 5.83 4.44 -4.77
C PHE A 9 5.16 3.07 -4.61
N GLN A 10 4.53 2.55 -5.67
CA GLN A 10 3.95 1.20 -5.72
C GLN A 10 4.97 0.12 -6.15
N ASN A 11 6.27 0.44 -6.17
CA ASN A 11 7.36 -0.45 -6.60
C ASN A 11 7.26 -0.90 -8.08
N CYS A 12 6.75 -0.01 -8.94
CA CYS A 12 6.59 -0.21 -10.38
C CYS A 12 7.50 0.75 -11.17
N GLU A 13 7.87 0.41 -12.41
CA GLU A 13 8.84 1.20 -13.18
C GLU A 13 8.28 2.59 -13.56
N ALA A 14 7.04 2.63 -14.05
CA ALA A 14 6.38 3.83 -14.58
C ALA A 14 4.87 3.66 -14.69
N ALA A 15 4.15 4.78 -14.88
CA ALA A 15 2.73 4.76 -15.23
C ALA A 15 2.57 4.48 -16.74
N VAL A 16 1.67 3.56 -17.10
CA VAL A 16 1.31 3.29 -18.51
C VAL A 16 0.09 4.06 -18.96
N SER A 17 -0.81 4.36 -18.04
CA SER A 17 -1.95 5.22 -18.30
C SER A 17 -2.36 5.93 -17.03
N PHE A 18 -2.89 7.14 -17.18
CA PHE A 18 -3.46 7.89 -16.09
C PHE A 18 -4.59 8.77 -16.63
N GLN A 19 -5.59 9.01 -15.79
CA GLN A 19 -6.68 9.93 -16.08
C GLN A 19 -6.68 11.01 -15.01
N GLU A 20 -6.44 12.26 -15.42
CA GLU A 20 -6.53 13.42 -14.54
C GLU A 20 -8.00 13.69 -14.18
N SER A 21 -8.27 13.95 -12.92
CA SER A 21 -9.60 14.30 -12.47
C SER A 21 -9.93 15.73 -12.85
N TYR A 22 -11.09 15.91 -13.49
CA TYR A 22 -11.52 17.22 -13.95
C TYR A 22 -11.92 18.14 -12.78
N SER A 23 -12.29 17.54 -11.64
CA SER A 23 -12.76 18.24 -10.45
C SER A 23 -11.62 18.47 -9.45
N ASP A 24 -11.55 19.69 -8.93
CA ASP A 24 -10.70 20.04 -7.79
C ASP A 24 -11.27 19.37 -6.52
N ARG A 25 -10.69 18.22 -6.14
CA ARG A 25 -11.15 17.41 -4.99
C ARG A 25 -10.60 17.89 -3.64
N GLY A 26 -10.06 19.11 -3.57
CA GLY A 26 -9.48 19.69 -2.36
C GLY A 26 -7.95 19.49 -2.29
N PRO A 27 -7.35 19.39 -1.09
CA PRO A 27 -5.90 19.30 -0.96
C PRO A 27 -5.36 18.08 -1.69
N THR A 28 -4.32 18.29 -2.51
CA THR A 28 -3.68 17.23 -3.31
C THR A 28 -2.26 16.98 -2.81
N TRP A 29 -1.88 15.72 -2.72
CA TRP A 29 -0.52 15.34 -2.38
C TRP A 29 0.42 15.47 -3.59
N ILE A 30 1.58 16.09 -3.39
CA ILE A 30 2.59 16.24 -4.44
C ILE A 30 3.46 14.99 -4.49
N ALA A 31 3.22 14.16 -5.50
CA ALA A 31 4.03 12.96 -5.75
C ALA A 31 5.50 13.34 -6.02
N GLY A 32 6.38 13.02 -5.05
CA GLY A 32 7.81 13.27 -5.11
C GLY A 32 8.36 14.36 -4.17
N ASP A 33 7.50 15.13 -3.49
CA ASP A 33 7.92 16.21 -2.57
C ASP A 33 7.34 16.06 -1.15
N GLU A 34 6.55 15.01 -0.87
CA GLU A 34 5.92 14.72 0.43
C GLU A 34 5.00 15.83 0.99
N THR A 35 4.83 16.94 0.26
CA THR A 35 4.02 18.08 0.66
C THR A 35 2.56 17.95 0.20
N ILE A 36 1.65 18.48 1.00
CA ILE A 36 0.22 18.62 0.67
C ILE A 36 0.00 20.00 0.11
N ARG A 37 -0.69 20.08 -1.03
CA ARG A 37 -1.01 21.33 -1.72
C ARG A 37 -2.49 21.65 -1.51
N ASP A 38 -2.78 22.66 -0.70
CA ASP A 38 -4.13 23.00 -0.25
C ASP A 38 -5.07 23.58 -1.33
N ALA A 39 -4.55 24.04 -2.48
CA ALA A 39 -5.37 24.58 -3.57
C ALA A 39 -4.70 24.44 -4.96
N GLY A 40 -5.53 24.14 -5.98
CA GLY A 40 -5.17 24.21 -7.40
C GLY A 40 -4.42 23.01 -7.97
N GLY A 41 -4.36 21.89 -7.26
CA GLY A 41 -3.84 20.63 -7.79
C GLY A 41 -4.95 19.74 -8.34
N LYS A 42 -4.71 19.14 -9.51
CA LYS A 42 -5.58 18.10 -10.07
C LYS A 42 -5.14 16.75 -9.51
N SER A 43 -6.08 16.01 -8.91
CA SER A 43 -5.86 14.61 -8.53
C SER A 43 -6.02 13.70 -9.74
N PHE A 44 -5.57 12.44 -9.66
CA PHE A 44 -5.87 11.43 -10.68
C PHE A 44 -7.15 10.67 -10.33
N ASP A 45 -8.01 10.40 -11.32
CA ASP A 45 -9.14 9.47 -11.19
C ASP A 45 -8.68 8.02 -11.30
N ASN A 46 -7.66 7.77 -12.12
CA ASN A 46 -7.06 6.45 -12.29
C ASN A 46 -5.57 6.62 -12.65
N VAL A 47 -4.71 5.79 -12.08
CA VAL A 47 -3.33 5.61 -12.52
C VAL A 47 -3.09 4.11 -12.67
N THR A 48 -2.72 3.67 -13.87
CA THR A 48 -2.30 2.30 -14.16
C THR A 48 -0.79 2.25 -14.27
N CYS A 49 -0.16 1.38 -13.49
CA CYS A 49 1.27 1.23 -13.42
C CYS A 49 1.76 0.02 -14.22
N GLN A 50 2.88 0.14 -14.94
CA GLN A 50 3.65 -1.02 -15.39
C GLN A 50 4.61 -1.42 -14.29
N CYS A 51 4.26 -2.46 -13.58
CA CYS A 51 5.15 -3.14 -12.67
C CYS A 51 5.78 -4.28 -13.45
N SER A 52 7.11 -4.26 -13.64
CA SER A 52 7.83 -5.42 -14.13
C SER A 52 7.87 -6.48 -13.04
N VAL A 53 6.73 -7.17 -12.86
CA VAL A 53 6.77 -8.49 -12.24
C VAL A 53 7.56 -9.39 -13.19
N PRO A 54 8.56 -10.16 -12.72
CA PRO A 54 9.23 -11.11 -13.59
C PRO A 54 8.20 -12.16 -14.03
N ASN A 55 7.77 -12.02 -15.27
CA ASN A 55 6.90 -12.96 -15.95
C ASN A 55 7.69 -14.25 -16.26
N SER A 56 7.89 -15.13 -15.27
CA SER A 56 8.52 -16.44 -15.47
C SER A 56 8.20 -17.47 -14.38
N ILE A 57 6.95 -17.55 -13.88
CA ILE A 57 6.41 -18.85 -13.46
C ILE A 57 4.94 -18.90 -13.87
N ALA A 58 4.64 -19.78 -14.82
CA ALA A 58 3.29 -20.13 -15.21
C ALA A 58 2.48 -20.66 -14.01
N PRO A 59 1.14 -20.52 -14.02
CA PRO A 59 0.29 -20.72 -12.86
C PRO A 59 0.10 -22.20 -12.54
N ASP A 60 0.88 -22.73 -11.60
CA ASP A 60 0.61 -24.03 -10.98
C ASP A 60 -0.06 -23.84 -9.61
N SER A 61 -1.28 -23.29 -9.65
CA SER A 61 -2.46 -23.74 -8.89
C SER A 61 -3.49 -22.61 -8.79
N ILE A 62 -4.60 -22.77 -9.52
CA ILE A 62 -5.84 -21.99 -9.46
C ILE A 62 -6.24 -21.79 -7.97
N ASN A 63 -6.20 -20.57 -7.44
CA ASN A 63 -7.08 -19.44 -7.75
C ASN A 63 -6.27 -18.18 -8.13
N GLY A 64 -6.00 -18.01 -9.42
CA GLY A 64 -5.00 -17.08 -9.98
C GLY A 64 -5.36 -15.60 -10.01
N ASN A 65 -5.58 -14.98 -8.84
CA ASN A 65 -5.52 -13.51 -8.69
C ASN A 65 -4.74 -13.09 -7.44
N GLN A 66 -3.82 -13.91 -6.94
CA GLN A 66 -3.21 -13.70 -5.63
C GLN A 66 -1.87 -12.96 -5.73
N ILE A 67 -1.72 -11.82 -5.05
CA ILE A 67 -0.48 -11.03 -5.01
C ILE A 67 0.18 -11.19 -3.65
N ILE A 68 1.45 -11.58 -3.62
CA ILE A 68 2.22 -11.77 -2.39
C ILE A 68 3.16 -10.58 -2.18
N TYR A 69 2.99 -9.89 -1.06
CA TYR A 69 3.84 -8.81 -0.59
C TYR A 69 4.72 -9.33 0.54
N GLU A 70 6.03 -9.46 0.30
CA GLU A 70 7.01 -9.78 1.36
C GLU A 70 7.51 -8.49 2.03
N ASN A 71 7.53 -8.49 3.36
CA ASN A 71 7.86 -7.33 4.20
C ASN A 71 7.18 -6.02 3.70
N PRO A 72 5.83 -5.98 3.62
CA PRO A 72 5.10 -4.85 3.09
C PRO A 72 5.44 -3.56 3.85
N ARG A 73 5.71 -2.49 3.08
CA ARG A 73 6.07 -1.17 3.58
C ARG A 73 5.23 -0.10 2.90
N ILE A 74 4.84 0.91 3.66
CA ILE A 74 4.19 2.12 3.18
C ILE A 74 5.01 3.31 3.68
N LEU A 75 5.37 4.22 2.79
CA LEU A 75 6.25 5.37 3.10
C LEU A 75 7.54 4.96 3.82
N ASN A 76 8.17 3.86 3.36
CA ASN A 76 9.37 3.25 3.96
C ASN A 76 9.18 2.65 5.37
N HIS A 77 7.99 2.75 5.96
CA HIS A 77 7.65 2.16 7.24
C HIS A 77 7.00 0.78 7.07
N PRO A 78 7.37 -0.22 7.87
CA PRO A 78 6.75 -1.53 7.81
C PRO A 78 5.28 -1.45 8.24
N VAL A 79 4.39 -2.12 7.51
CA VAL A 79 2.95 -2.09 7.80
C VAL A 79 2.69 -2.78 9.13
N ASP A 80 1.99 -2.08 10.03
CA ASP A 80 1.63 -2.59 11.34
C ASP A 80 0.67 -3.78 11.22
N PHE A 81 0.84 -4.75 12.11
CA PHE A 81 -0.05 -5.89 12.21
C PHE A 81 -1.46 -5.48 12.65
N CYS A 82 -1.62 -4.33 13.30
CA CYS A 82 -2.90 -3.77 13.71
C CYS A 82 -3.35 -2.64 12.78
N LEU A 83 -4.67 -2.52 12.63
CA LEU A 83 -5.26 -1.47 11.81
C LEU A 83 -5.10 -0.10 12.49
N GLU A 84 -5.19 -0.06 13.83
CA GLU A 84 -5.29 1.16 14.63
C GLU A 84 -4.26 1.27 15.77
N LYS A 85 -4.09 2.49 16.31
CA LYS A 85 -3.13 2.79 17.40
C LYS A 85 -3.42 2.01 18.70
N ASN A 86 -4.63 1.55 18.94
CA ASN A 86 -4.99 0.88 20.19
C ASN A 86 -4.91 -0.66 20.14
N ASN A 87 -4.14 -1.23 19.20
CA ASN A 87 -4.11 -2.68 18.93
C ASN A 87 -5.51 -3.25 18.63
N VAL A 88 -6.33 -2.44 17.97
CA VAL A 88 -7.68 -2.84 17.51
C VAL A 88 -7.57 -3.34 16.08
N ALA A 89 -8.40 -4.34 15.75
CA ALA A 89 -8.49 -4.92 14.42
C ALA A 89 -7.12 -5.35 13.86
N CYS A 90 -6.45 -6.27 14.56
CA CYS A 90 -5.15 -6.82 14.13
C CYS A 90 -5.26 -8.09 13.29
N GLY A 91 -4.25 -8.33 12.46
CA GLY A 91 -4.15 -9.48 11.57
C GLY A 91 -4.96 -9.28 10.31
N LYS A 92 -5.98 -10.11 10.11
CA LYS A 92 -6.78 -10.12 8.88
C LYS A 92 -7.34 -8.74 8.49
N PRO A 93 -8.02 -7.98 9.37
CA PRO A 93 -8.54 -6.66 8.99
C PRO A 93 -7.45 -5.66 8.55
N ALA A 94 -6.27 -5.66 9.19
CA ALA A 94 -5.16 -4.81 8.75
C ALA A 94 -4.57 -5.28 7.40
N ALA A 95 -4.48 -6.60 7.20
CA ALA A 95 -4.03 -7.18 5.93
C ALA A 95 -5.04 -6.97 4.80
N ASP A 96 -6.34 -7.03 5.09
CA ASP A 96 -7.43 -6.75 4.14
C ASP A 96 -7.37 -5.28 3.72
N ALA A 97 -7.29 -4.34 4.67
CA ALA A 97 -7.15 -2.92 4.38
C ALA A 97 -5.88 -2.62 3.55
N PHE A 98 -4.79 -3.35 3.81
CA PHE A 98 -3.61 -3.31 2.94
C PHE A 98 -3.93 -3.75 1.53
N CYS A 99 -4.51 -4.94 1.35
CA CYS A 99 -4.87 -5.43 0.03
C CYS A 99 -5.83 -4.49 -0.72
N GLU A 100 -6.85 -3.97 -0.03
CA GLU A 100 -7.82 -3.01 -0.56
C GLU A 100 -7.17 -1.67 -0.97
N SER A 101 -6.21 -1.17 -0.16
CA SER A 101 -5.45 0.03 -0.50
C SER A 101 -4.61 -0.15 -1.77
N PHE A 102 -4.27 -1.39 -2.13
CA PHE A 102 -3.55 -1.76 -3.34
C PHE A 102 -4.49 -2.26 -4.46
N GLY A 103 -5.81 -2.08 -4.31
CA GLY A 103 -6.82 -2.43 -5.33
C GLY A 103 -7.20 -3.91 -5.41
N ASN A 104 -6.88 -4.70 -4.38
CA ASN A 104 -7.28 -6.10 -4.26
C ASN A 104 -8.57 -6.22 -3.44
N SER A 105 -9.30 -7.33 -3.56
CA SER A 105 -10.56 -7.59 -2.85
C SER A 105 -10.34 -7.89 -1.36
N GLY A 106 -9.13 -8.28 -0.96
CA GLY A 106 -8.76 -8.51 0.44
C GLY A 106 -7.56 -9.44 0.58
N SER A 107 -7.23 -9.82 1.82
CA SER A 107 -6.17 -10.77 2.14
C SER A 107 -6.71 -12.17 2.39
N ILE A 108 -6.01 -13.17 1.86
CA ILE A 108 -6.29 -14.59 2.11
C ILE A 108 -5.25 -15.22 3.04
N ARG A 109 -4.06 -14.63 3.13
CA ARG A 109 -2.98 -15.12 3.97
C ARG A 109 -2.11 -13.98 4.44
N PHE A 110 -1.68 -14.03 5.68
CA PHE A 110 -0.77 -13.05 6.24
C PHE A 110 0.10 -13.71 7.31
N VAL A 111 1.32 -13.23 7.44
CA VAL A 111 2.29 -13.72 8.43
C VAL A 111 2.76 -12.53 9.24
N LYS A 112 2.61 -12.63 10.56
CA LYS A 112 3.14 -11.65 11.51
C LYS A 112 4.66 -11.82 11.60
N ASP A 113 5.40 -10.71 11.53
CA ASP A 113 6.82 -10.73 11.83
C ASP A 113 7.00 -10.95 13.35
N PRO A 114 7.82 -11.92 13.78
CA PRO A 114 8.06 -12.17 15.20
C PRO A 114 8.91 -11.08 15.86
N ARG A 115 9.56 -10.21 15.07
CA ARG A 115 10.42 -9.13 15.57
C ARG A 115 9.58 -7.88 15.76
N PRO A 116 9.48 -7.35 16.99
CA PRO A 116 8.86 -6.06 17.18
C PRO A 116 9.70 -4.96 16.53
N THR A 117 9.02 -3.93 16.05
CA THR A 117 9.62 -2.77 15.37
C THR A 117 9.19 -1.51 16.10
N LEU A 118 10.12 -0.56 16.25
CA LEU A 118 9.85 0.69 16.96
C LEU A 118 8.85 1.59 16.22
N THR A 119 8.82 1.51 14.89
CA THR A 119 8.07 2.42 14.02
C THR A 119 7.34 1.60 12.95
N THR A 120 6.02 1.70 12.93
CA THR A 120 5.15 0.99 11.97
C THR A 120 4.14 1.94 11.33
N TRP A 121 3.68 1.59 10.14
CA TRP A 121 2.62 2.31 9.44
C TRP A 121 1.26 1.69 9.77
N LEU A 122 0.35 2.48 10.36
CA LEU A 122 -1.02 2.06 10.61
C LEU A 122 -1.89 2.36 9.42
N ILE A 123 -2.42 1.31 8.82
CA ILE A 123 -3.19 1.45 7.60
C ILE A 123 -4.62 1.97 7.82
N GLY A 124 -5.17 1.85 9.04
CA GLY A 124 -6.47 2.46 9.35
C GLY A 124 -6.39 3.95 9.62
N ASP A 125 -5.33 4.38 10.31
CA ASP A 125 -5.15 5.78 10.73
C ASP A 125 -4.38 6.61 9.69
N HIS A 126 -3.84 5.96 8.65
CA HIS A 126 -2.91 6.55 7.68
C HIS A 126 -1.77 7.33 8.35
N SER A 127 -1.25 6.78 9.46
CA SER A 127 -0.26 7.46 10.28
C SER A 127 0.82 6.50 10.77
N VAL A 128 1.97 7.08 11.09
CA VAL A 128 3.05 6.35 11.75
C VAL A 128 2.70 6.18 13.23
N SER A 129 2.89 4.97 13.73
CA SER A 129 2.91 4.67 15.16
C SER A 129 4.34 4.38 15.58
N GLU A 130 4.77 5.05 16.65
CA GLU A 130 6.04 4.79 17.31
C GLU A 130 5.76 4.14 18.66
N ALA A 131 5.95 2.81 18.74
CA ALA A 131 5.79 2.06 19.98
C ALA A 131 6.66 0.79 19.97
N PRO A 132 7.29 0.43 21.10
CA PRO A 132 8.26 -0.66 21.16
C PRO A 132 7.66 -2.07 21.01
N ASP A 133 6.37 -2.24 21.24
CA ASP A 133 5.65 -3.52 21.16
C ASP A 133 4.78 -3.66 19.91
N ARG A 134 5.16 -2.97 18.82
CA ARG A 134 4.49 -3.10 17.53
C ARG A 134 5.12 -4.20 16.71
N TYR A 135 4.28 -4.91 15.99
CA TYR A 135 4.71 -5.97 15.10
C TYR A 135 4.29 -5.59 13.70
N SER A 136 5.13 -5.91 12.73
CA SER A 136 4.82 -5.71 11.33
C SER A 136 4.37 -7.01 10.66
N PHE A 137 3.86 -6.91 9.44
CA PHE A 137 3.68 -8.09 8.61
C PHE A 137 5.01 -8.52 7.98
N ARG A 138 5.32 -9.82 8.06
CA ARG A 138 6.41 -10.46 7.32
C ARG A 138 5.99 -10.75 5.87
N SER A 139 4.74 -11.11 5.66
CA SER A 139 4.18 -11.28 4.31
C SER A 139 2.67 -11.15 4.31
N ILE A 140 2.09 -10.59 3.26
CA ILE A 140 0.65 -10.53 3.02
C ILE A 140 0.36 -11.10 1.63
N THR A 141 -0.67 -11.92 1.52
CA THR A 141 -1.18 -12.45 0.26
C THR A 141 -2.58 -11.91 0.03
N CYS A 142 -2.70 -11.07 -0.98
CA CYS A 142 -3.93 -10.42 -1.44
C CYS A 142 -4.59 -11.24 -2.55
N VAL A 143 -5.89 -11.01 -2.81
CA VAL A 143 -6.66 -11.59 -3.93
C VAL A 143 -7.63 -10.62 -4.57
#